data_AF-A0A966W4Z3-F1
#
_entry.id   AF-A0A966W4Z3-F1
#
_cell.length_a   1.000
_cell.length_b   1.000
_cell.length_c   1.000
_cell.angle_alpha   90.00
_cell.angle_beta   90.00
_cell.angle_gamma   90.00
#
_symmetry.space_group_name_H-M   'P 1'
#
loop_
_entity.id
_entity.type
_entity.pdbx_description
1 polymer ?
#
loop_
_entity_poly.entity_id
_entity_poly.type
_entity_poly.pdbx_seq_one_letter_code
_entity_poly.pdbx_strand_id
1 'polypeptide(L)'
;MRTLKTANGPKEVILNVQPQAKDVRDEKYRLKIPRGSLRTVPSAVDNRNICSPIRDQGNLGSCTAFAVSGLVESAYNQTAQQWMPSWLRIFFKVGQNKISTLFQYYASRVIENSVNEDSGATIRGSVKAVANFGAVGESKWPYQISKFRTNPPGSVWAEAKQRKARSYHPIADGDLETMKALLSEGKLITFGFRVYDYMLSQDMAVHG
;
A
#
# COMPACT_ATOMS: atom_id res chain seq x y z
N MET A 1 -1.75 0.53 21.21
CA MET A 1 -1.16 1.82 20.84
C MET A 1 0.32 1.77 21.17
N ARG A 2 1.21 2.26 20.29
CA ARG A 2 2.66 2.33 20.55
C ARG A 2 3.14 3.77 20.45
N THR A 3 4.23 4.10 21.11
CA THR A 3 4.79 5.47 21.09
C THR A 3 6.08 5.47 20.28
N LEU A 4 6.10 6.21 19.17
CA LEU A 4 7.31 6.59 18.46
C LEU A 4 8.01 7.72 19.22
N LYS A 5 9.31 7.61 19.49
CA LYS A 5 10.09 8.76 19.92
C LYS A 5 10.59 9.49 18.68
N THR A 6 10.24 10.76 18.54
CA THR A 6 10.69 11.61 17.42
C THR A 6 11.47 12.80 17.94
N ALA A 7 12.21 13.49 17.05
CA ALA A 7 12.90 14.73 17.37
C ALA A 7 11.94 15.83 17.92
N ASN A 8 10.65 15.76 17.58
CA ASN A 8 9.62 16.69 18.03
C ASN A 8 8.80 16.17 19.22
N GLY A 9 9.28 15.14 19.91
CA GLY A 9 8.61 14.52 21.05
C GLY A 9 7.94 13.16 20.73
N PRO A 10 7.31 12.53 21.74
CA PRO A 10 6.63 11.26 21.57
C PRO A 10 5.38 11.42 20.68
N LYS A 11 5.23 10.53 19.71
CA LYS A 11 4.10 10.45 18.81
C LYS A 11 3.44 9.09 18.93
N GLU A 12 2.14 9.06 19.18
CA GLU A 12 1.40 7.81 19.23
C GLU A 12 1.13 7.28 17.82
N VAL A 13 1.35 5.98 17.65
CA VAL A 13 1.12 5.27 16.40
C VAL A 13 0.35 3.98 16.66
N ILE A 14 -0.58 3.71 15.75
CA ILE A 14 -1.38 2.49 15.75
C ILE A 14 -0.97 1.68 14.51
N LEU A 15 -0.15 0.65 14.74
CA LEU A 15 0.14 -0.36 13.72
C LEU A 15 -0.86 -1.50 13.92
N ASN A 16 -1.73 -1.71 12.93
CA ASN A 16 -2.85 -2.66 13.08
C ASN A 16 -3.05 -3.52 11.83
N VAL A 17 -1.97 -4.05 11.26
CA VAL A 17 -2.11 -5.09 10.24
C VAL A 17 -2.70 -6.33 10.89
N GLN A 18 -3.83 -6.81 10.37
CA GLN A 18 -4.46 -8.03 10.87
C GLN A 18 -3.81 -9.27 10.26
N PRO A 19 -3.56 -10.33 11.04
CA PRO A 19 -3.11 -11.61 10.51
C PRO A 19 -4.09 -12.14 9.47
N GLN A 20 -3.56 -12.60 8.35
CA GLN A 20 -4.35 -13.12 7.27
C GLN A 20 -4.69 -14.60 7.51
N ALA A 21 -5.99 -14.94 7.54
CA ALA A 21 -6.42 -16.33 7.60
C ALA A 21 -6.02 -17.09 6.32
N LYS A 22 -5.69 -18.38 6.45
CA LYS A 22 -5.39 -19.24 5.29
C LYS A 22 -6.58 -19.30 4.34
N ASP A 23 -6.32 -19.20 3.04
CA ASP A 23 -7.30 -19.31 1.97
C ASP A 23 -6.71 -20.16 0.86
N VAL A 24 -7.36 -21.27 0.51
CA VAL A 24 -6.87 -22.22 -0.51
C VAL A 24 -6.74 -21.58 -1.89
N ARG A 25 -7.45 -20.47 -2.14
CA ARG A 25 -7.38 -19.73 -3.40
C ARG A 25 -6.04 -19.02 -3.55
N ASP A 26 -5.39 -18.65 -2.46
CA ASP A 26 -4.08 -17.98 -2.54
C ASP A 26 -3.05 -18.87 -3.24
N GLU A 27 -3.06 -20.18 -2.98
CA GLU A 27 -2.17 -21.14 -3.67
C GLU A 27 -2.45 -21.21 -5.17
N LYS A 28 -3.73 -21.14 -5.57
CA LYS A 28 -4.14 -21.16 -6.98
C LYS A 28 -3.68 -19.91 -7.72
N TYR A 29 -3.75 -18.75 -7.08
CA TYR A 29 -3.44 -17.45 -7.71
C TYR A 29 -2.03 -16.94 -7.45
N ARG A 30 -1.22 -17.73 -6.72
CA ARG A 30 0.17 -17.42 -6.42
C ARG A 30 0.98 -17.17 -7.69
N LEU A 31 1.75 -16.07 -7.69
CA LEU A 31 2.71 -15.82 -8.76
C LEU A 31 3.81 -16.86 -8.74
N LYS A 32 4.10 -17.43 -9.90
CA LYS A 32 5.22 -18.34 -10.14
C LYS A 32 6.05 -17.76 -11.28
N ILE A 33 7.24 -17.25 -10.97
CA ILE A 33 8.17 -16.78 -11.99
C ILE A 33 9.04 -17.96 -12.44
N PRO A 34 9.15 -18.25 -13.76
CA PRO A 34 9.99 -19.33 -14.24
C PRO A 34 11.45 -19.13 -13.81
N ARG A 35 12.10 -20.20 -13.34
CA ARG A 35 13.49 -20.13 -12.83
C ARG A 35 14.49 -19.54 -13.84
N GLY A 36 14.22 -19.70 -15.15
CA GLY A 36 15.06 -19.12 -16.21
C GLY A 36 15.08 -17.60 -16.24
N SER A 37 13.99 -16.95 -15.85
CA SER A 37 13.86 -15.48 -15.80
C SER A 37 14.61 -14.85 -14.63
N LEU A 38 15.02 -15.64 -13.63
CA LEU A 38 15.71 -15.15 -12.43
C LEU A 38 17.20 -14.85 -12.68
N ARG A 39 17.81 -15.45 -13.71
CA ARG A 39 19.23 -15.27 -14.04
C ARG A 39 19.58 -13.86 -14.53
N THR A 40 18.59 -13.06 -14.89
CA THR A 40 18.76 -11.73 -15.50
C THR A 40 18.40 -10.58 -14.56
N VAL A 41 18.20 -10.85 -13.27
CA VAL A 41 17.83 -9.80 -12.31
C VAL A 41 19.07 -8.96 -11.95
N PRO A 42 18.98 -7.61 -12.00
CA PRO A 42 20.08 -6.73 -11.58
C PRO A 42 20.49 -6.95 -10.11
N SER A 43 21.76 -6.67 -9.79
CA SER A 43 22.27 -6.74 -8.41
C SER A 43 21.64 -5.71 -7.47
N ALA A 44 21.13 -4.60 -8.02
CA ALA A 44 20.41 -3.57 -7.29
C ALA A 44 19.30 -2.96 -8.16
N VAL A 45 18.19 -2.59 -7.53
CA VAL A 45 17.05 -1.94 -8.17
C VAL A 45 16.53 -0.83 -7.26
N ASP A 46 16.24 0.33 -7.84
CA ASP A 46 15.64 1.46 -7.15
C ASP A 46 14.40 1.95 -7.91
N ASN A 47 13.23 1.79 -7.29
CA ASN A 47 11.94 2.18 -7.85
C ASN A 47 11.39 3.47 -7.21
N ARG A 48 12.20 4.24 -6.45
CA ARG A 48 11.73 5.47 -5.78
C ARG A 48 11.18 6.51 -6.74
N ASN A 49 11.60 6.50 -8.00
CA ASN A 49 11.11 7.39 -9.06
C ASN A 49 9.64 7.16 -9.46
N ILE A 50 8.99 6.07 -9.02
CA ILE A 50 7.55 5.83 -9.18
C ILE A 50 6.79 5.89 -7.85
N CYS A 51 7.49 5.94 -6.71
CA CYS A 51 6.88 6.04 -5.39
C CYS A 51 6.42 7.47 -5.11
N SER A 52 5.17 7.63 -4.69
CA SER A 52 4.71 8.91 -4.14
C SER A 52 5.47 9.27 -2.85
N PRO A 53 5.50 10.58 -2.48
CA PRO A 53 6.09 11.00 -1.21
C PRO A 53 5.54 10.22 -0.01
N ILE A 54 6.40 9.96 0.97
CA ILE A 54 6.04 9.31 2.23
C ILE A 54 4.92 10.11 2.92
N ARG A 55 3.96 9.39 3.51
CA ARG A 55 2.78 9.95 4.16
C ARG A 55 2.72 9.54 5.62
N ASP A 56 1.92 10.27 6.38
CA ASP A 56 1.71 10.05 7.81
C ASP A 56 0.30 9.48 8.08
N GLN A 57 0.25 8.29 8.69
CA GLN A 57 -1.02 7.67 9.10
C GLN A 57 -1.58 8.19 10.41
N GLY A 58 -0.80 8.97 11.17
CA GLY A 58 -1.19 9.44 12.49
C GLY A 58 -1.58 8.31 13.45
N ASN A 59 -2.59 8.56 14.27
CA ASN A 59 -3.09 7.66 15.30
C ASN A 59 -4.29 6.80 14.82
N LEU A 60 -4.23 6.28 13.59
CA LEU A 60 -5.23 5.38 13.02
C LEU A 60 -4.58 4.11 12.52
N GLY A 61 -5.19 2.94 12.76
CA GLY A 61 -4.73 1.59 12.35
C GLY A 61 -4.65 1.30 10.84
N SER A 62 -4.53 2.34 10.01
CA SER A 62 -4.70 2.31 8.56
C SER A 62 -3.46 1.92 7.72
N CYS A 63 -2.43 1.34 8.34
CA CYS A 63 -1.15 1.00 7.69
C CYS A 63 -1.29 0.19 6.38
N THR A 64 -2.18 -0.80 6.34
CA THR A 64 -2.45 -1.60 5.12
C THR A 64 -3.08 -0.76 4.01
N ALA A 65 -3.94 0.19 4.37
CA ALA A 65 -4.52 1.12 3.41
C ALA A 65 -3.44 2.06 2.84
N PHE A 66 -2.50 2.54 3.65
CA PHE A 66 -1.35 3.32 3.15
C PHE A 66 -0.48 2.51 2.18
N ALA A 67 -0.14 1.28 2.56
CA ALA A 67 0.70 0.42 1.72
C ALA A 67 0.02 0.12 0.37
N VAL A 68 -1.28 -0.21 0.37
CA VAL A 68 -2.03 -0.48 -0.86
C VAL A 68 -2.29 0.79 -1.68
N SER A 69 -2.57 1.94 -1.05
CA SER A 69 -2.64 3.22 -1.76
C SER A 69 -1.32 3.52 -2.46
N GLY A 70 -0.17 3.32 -1.80
CA GLY A 70 1.15 3.49 -2.38
C GLY A 70 1.40 2.58 -3.59
N LEU A 71 0.95 1.32 -3.54
CA LEU A 71 1.00 0.42 -4.71
C LEU A 71 0.17 0.94 -5.89
N VAL A 72 -1.06 1.39 -5.63
CA VAL A 72 -1.94 1.92 -6.67
C VAL A 72 -1.36 3.19 -7.30
N GLU A 73 -0.87 4.11 -6.47
CA GLU A 73 -0.21 5.35 -6.93
C GLU A 73 1.03 5.03 -7.78
N SER A 74 1.84 4.07 -7.36
CA SER A 74 3.06 3.68 -8.08
C SER A 74 2.74 3.03 -9.42
N ALA A 75 1.68 2.21 -9.51
CA ALA A 75 1.22 1.64 -10.77
C ALA A 75 0.75 2.73 -11.77
N TYR A 76 0.08 3.78 -11.28
CA TYR A 76 -0.28 4.93 -12.10
C TYR A 76 0.95 5.72 -12.56
N ASN A 77 1.89 5.98 -11.67
CA ASN A 77 3.13 6.69 -11.99
C ASN A 77 3.97 5.92 -13.01
N GLN A 78 4.10 4.59 -12.84
CA GLN A 78 4.81 3.73 -13.77
C GLN A 78 4.15 3.75 -15.16
N THR A 79 2.82 3.61 -15.21
CA THR A 79 2.07 3.67 -16.48
C THR A 79 2.27 5.01 -17.16
N ALA A 80 2.13 6.12 -16.44
CA ALA A 80 2.33 7.46 -16.98
C ALA A 80 3.75 7.61 -17.58
N GLN A 81 4.79 7.18 -16.85
CA GLN A 81 6.17 7.24 -17.34
C GLN A 81 6.44 6.36 -18.56
N GLN A 82 5.77 5.20 -18.69
CA GLN A 82 5.89 4.32 -19.86
C GLN A 82 5.37 4.98 -21.14
N TRP A 83 4.29 5.76 -21.06
CA TRP A 83 3.74 6.51 -22.19
C TRP A 83 4.47 7.82 -22.48
N MET A 84 5.37 8.25 -21.60
CA MET A 84 6.15 9.48 -21.76
C MET A 84 7.50 9.23 -22.46
N PRO A 85 7.90 10.09 -23.41
CA PRO A 85 9.26 10.10 -23.92
C PRO A 85 10.29 10.26 -22.78
N SER A 86 11.42 9.57 -22.88
CA SER A 86 12.43 9.55 -21.80
C SER A 86 12.88 10.94 -21.35
N TRP A 87 13.03 11.89 -22.28
CA TRP A 87 13.44 13.26 -21.98
C TRP A 87 12.38 14.04 -21.17
N LEU A 88 11.10 13.66 -21.25
CA LEU A 88 10.02 14.31 -20.50
C LEU A 88 9.90 13.77 -19.06
N ARG A 89 10.46 12.58 -18.78
CA ARG A 89 10.41 11.95 -17.46
C ARG A 89 11.11 12.77 -16.38
N ILE A 90 12.13 13.55 -16.74
CA ILE A 90 12.83 14.44 -15.78
C ILE A 90 11.91 15.54 -15.22
N PHE A 91 10.82 15.86 -15.92
CA PHE A 91 9.80 16.82 -15.48
C PHE A 91 8.59 16.14 -14.82
N PHE A 92 8.55 14.80 -14.79
CA PHE A 92 7.44 14.06 -14.19
C PHE A 92 7.47 14.18 -12.67
N LYS A 93 6.41 14.76 -12.08
CA LYS A 93 6.25 14.85 -10.64
C LYS A 93 5.41 13.69 -10.13
N VAL A 94 6.03 12.74 -9.43
CA VAL A 94 5.32 11.71 -8.66
C VAL A 94 4.45 12.35 -7.58
N GLY A 95 3.33 11.70 -7.25
CA GLY A 95 2.46 12.13 -6.15
C GLY A 95 1.42 13.19 -6.52
N GLN A 96 1.21 13.48 -7.81
CA GLN A 96 0.05 14.28 -8.26
C GLN A 96 -1.28 13.52 -8.13
N ASN A 97 -1.22 12.18 -8.26
CA ASN A 97 -2.39 11.30 -8.21
C ASN A 97 -2.56 10.62 -6.85
N LYS A 98 -2.55 11.39 -5.75
CA LYS A 98 -2.71 10.82 -4.40
C LYS A 98 -4.05 10.11 -4.28
N ILE A 99 -4.03 8.88 -3.76
CA ILE A 99 -5.21 8.07 -3.50
C ILE A 99 -5.69 8.33 -2.07
N SER A 100 -7.01 8.40 -1.90
CA SER A 100 -7.65 8.51 -0.59
C SER A 100 -7.40 7.26 0.24
N THR A 101 -6.47 7.38 1.18
CA THR A 101 -6.17 6.28 2.09
C THR A 101 -7.28 6.04 3.10
N LEU A 102 -8.04 7.09 3.46
CA LEU A 102 -9.18 6.94 4.37
C LEU A 102 -10.33 6.17 3.70
N PHE A 103 -10.59 6.44 2.41
CA PHE A 103 -11.55 5.65 1.63
C PHE A 103 -11.08 4.20 1.54
N GLN A 104 -9.80 4.00 1.19
CA GLN A 104 -9.21 2.67 1.09
C GLN A 104 -9.31 1.90 2.41
N TYR A 105 -9.13 2.58 3.54
CA TYR A 105 -9.26 1.98 4.86
C TYR A 105 -10.72 1.64 5.21
N TYR A 106 -11.67 2.52 4.91
CA TYR A 106 -13.09 2.23 5.06
C TYR A 106 -13.51 1.04 4.18
N ALA A 107 -13.13 1.03 2.91
CA ALA A 107 -13.46 -0.03 1.96
C ALA A 107 -12.86 -1.39 2.35
N SER A 108 -11.66 -1.40 2.93
CA SER A 108 -11.06 -2.63 3.50
C SER A 108 -11.91 -3.17 4.65
N ARG A 109 -12.36 -2.30 5.56
CA ARG A 109 -13.22 -2.72 6.69
C ARG A 109 -14.66 -3.03 6.28
N VAL A 110 -15.12 -2.60 5.11
CA VAL A 110 -16.35 -3.13 4.49
C VAL A 110 -16.17 -4.61 4.10
N ILE A 111 -15.03 -4.97 3.48
CA ILE A 111 -14.73 -6.38 3.15
C ILE A 111 -14.64 -7.25 4.41
N GLU A 112 -14.11 -6.69 5.50
CA GLU A 112 -13.86 -7.39 6.76
C GLU A 112 -14.96 -7.20 7.81
N ASN A 113 -16.08 -6.55 7.45
CA ASN A 113 -17.23 -6.29 8.33
C ASN A 113 -16.89 -5.61 9.67
N SER A 114 -15.98 -4.63 9.65
CA SER A 114 -15.45 -3.98 10.86
C SER A 114 -15.40 -2.43 10.78
N VAL A 115 -16.26 -1.81 9.96
CA VAL A 115 -16.28 -0.35 9.71
C VAL A 115 -16.48 0.50 10.98
N ASN A 116 -17.10 -0.08 12.01
CA ASN A 116 -17.37 0.56 13.28
C ASN A 116 -16.20 0.47 14.26
N GLU A 117 -15.04 -0.07 13.88
CA GLU A 117 -13.90 -0.19 14.79
C GLU A 117 -12.61 0.21 14.09
N ASP A 118 -11.61 0.67 14.85
CA ASP A 118 -10.24 0.84 14.33
C ASP A 118 -9.52 -0.50 14.42
N SER A 119 -10.10 -1.52 13.78
CA SER A 119 -9.66 -2.91 13.76
C SER A 119 -8.43 -3.12 12.90
N GLY A 120 -8.00 -2.11 12.13
CA GLY A 120 -7.01 -2.31 11.09
C GLY A 120 -7.59 -3.04 9.88
N ALA A 121 -6.72 -3.73 9.13
CA ALA A 121 -7.18 -4.63 8.07
C ALA A 121 -6.09 -5.65 7.72
N THR A 122 -6.47 -6.74 7.06
CA THR A 122 -5.52 -7.63 6.40
C THR A 122 -5.04 -7.02 5.08
N ILE A 123 -3.84 -7.40 4.62
CA ILE A 123 -3.35 -6.98 3.30
C ILE A 123 -4.27 -7.52 2.19
N ARG A 124 -4.70 -8.79 2.28
CA ARG A 124 -5.68 -9.38 1.34
C ARG A 124 -6.96 -8.57 1.30
N GLY A 125 -7.51 -8.17 2.45
CA GLY A 125 -8.71 -7.33 2.55
C GLY A 125 -8.52 -6.00 1.82
N SER A 126 -7.38 -5.34 2.03
CA SER A 126 -7.06 -4.08 1.36
C SER A 126 -6.91 -4.22 -0.15
N VAL A 127 -6.15 -5.20 -0.67
CA VAL A 127 -6.04 -5.37 -2.13
C VAL A 127 -7.37 -5.79 -2.76
N LYS A 128 -8.17 -6.61 -2.05
CA LYS A 128 -9.51 -7.01 -2.49
C LYS A 128 -10.47 -5.81 -2.51
N ALA A 129 -10.35 -4.86 -1.59
CA ALA A 129 -11.12 -3.63 -1.61
C ALA A 129 -10.86 -2.82 -2.90
N VAL A 130 -9.60 -2.71 -3.34
CA VAL A 130 -9.28 -2.05 -4.63
C VAL A 130 -9.86 -2.82 -5.81
N ALA A 131 -9.83 -4.16 -5.80
CA ALA A 131 -10.42 -4.96 -6.88
C ALA A 131 -11.96 -4.81 -6.93
N ASN A 132 -12.63 -4.81 -5.76
CA ASN A 132 -14.08 -4.79 -5.67
C ASN A 132 -14.68 -3.39 -5.82
N PHE A 133 -14.03 -2.37 -5.26
CA PHE A 133 -14.58 -1.01 -5.15
C PHE A 133 -13.73 0.03 -5.88
N GLY A 134 -12.47 -0.28 -6.15
CA GLY A 134 -11.52 0.64 -6.78
C GLY A 134 -10.88 1.60 -5.79
N ALA A 135 -10.36 2.70 -6.32
CA ALA A 135 -9.63 3.70 -5.55
C ALA A 135 -10.03 5.11 -6.01
N VAL A 136 -10.08 6.06 -5.09
CA VAL A 136 -10.47 7.45 -5.40
C VAL A 136 -9.34 8.42 -5.05
N GLY A 137 -9.31 9.59 -5.67
CA GLY A 137 -8.34 10.62 -5.32
C GLY A 137 -8.51 11.15 -3.89
N GLU A 138 -7.41 11.50 -3.24
CA GLU A 138 -7.37 12.08 -1.89
C GLU A 138 -8.24 13.35 -1.77
N SER A 139 -8.32 14.16 -2.83
CA SER A 139 -9.15 15.37 -2.87
C SER A 139 -10.66 15.09 -2.75
N LYS A 140 -11.10 13.88 -3.07
CA LYS A 140 -12.52 13.48 -3.03
C LYS A 140 -12.95 12.95 -1.66
N TRP A 141 -12.01 12.35 -0.94
CA TRP A 141 -12.23 11.88 0.42
C TRP A 141 -10.95 12.09 1.24
N PRO A 142 -10.74 13.30 1.78
CA PRO A 142 -9.49 13.64 2.46
C PRO A 142 -9.26 12.80 3.72
N TYR A 143 -7.99 12.61 4.06
CA TYR A 143 -7.54 11.88 5.25
C TYR A 143 -7.84 12.67 6.54
N GLN A 144 -9.09 12.58 6.98
CA GLN A 144 -9.58 13.11 8.25
C GLN A 144 -9.88 11.93 9.17
N ILE A 145 -8.96 11.63 10.10
CA ILE A 145 -9.03 10.44 10.97
C ILE A 145 -10.39 10.33 11.69
N SER A 146 -10.97 11.46 12.13
CA SER A 146 -12.29 11.49 12.77
C SER A 146 -13.43 10.90 11.93
N LYS A 147 -13.29 10.85 10.60
CA LYS A 147 -14.26 10.29 9.65
C LYS A 147 -14.02 8.83 9.31
N PHE A 148 -13.13 8.13 10.00
CA PHE A 148 -12.81 6.75 9.63
C PHE A 148 -14.00 5.79 9.69
N ARG A 149 -15.02 6.06 10.53
CA ARG A 149 -16.26 5.27 10.58
C ARG A 149 -17.35 5.78 9.64
N THR A 150 -17.17 6.95 9.06
CA THR A 150 -18.17 7.59 8.23
C THR A 150 -18.20 6.93 6.86
N ASN A 151 -19.36 6.43 6.46
CA ASN A 151 -19.57 5.93 5.10
C ASN A 151 -19.34 7.07 4.09
N PRO A 152 -18.39 6.92 3.14
CA PRO A 152 -18.21 7.91 2.09
C PRO A 152 -19.49 8.09 1.27
N PRO A 153 -19.78 9.31 0.78
CA PRO A 153 -20.91 9.58 -0.09
C PRO A 153 -20.90 8.68 -1.35
N GLY A 154 -22.09 8.41 -1.90
CA GLY A 154 -22.22 7.58 -3.10
C GLY A 154 -21.39 8.05 -4.30
N SER A 155 -21.16 9.37 -4.43
CA SER A 155 -20.30 9.95 -5.46
C SER A 155 -18.83 9.51 -5.33
N VAL A 156 -18.32 9.37 -4.11
CA VAL A 156 -16.95 8.88 -3.84
C VAL A 156 -16.83 7.42 -4.29
N TRP A 157 -17.81 6.59 -3.96
CA TRP A 157 -17.86 5.19 -4.41
C TRP A 157 -17.99 5.07 -5.93
N ALA A 158 -18.78 5.93 -6.56
CA ALA A 158 -18.94 5.93 -8.02
C ALA A 158 -17.65 6.31 -8.75
N GLU A 159 -16.91 7.30 -8.23
CA GLU A 159 -15.60 7.67 -8.78
C GLU A 159 -14.56 6.57 -8.56
N ALA A 160 -14.56 5.93 -7.37
CA ALA A 160 -13.65 4.84 -7.05
C ALA A 160 -13.74 3.68 -8.04
N LYS A 161 -14.96 3.31 -8.46
CA LYS A 161 -15.22 2.20 -9.39
C LYS A 161 -14.50 2.34 -10.74
N GLN A 162 -14.11 3.55 -11.13
CA GLN A 162 -13.40 3.81 -12.38
C GLN A 162 -11.91 3.39 -12.31
N ARG A 163 -11.40 3.07 -11.12
CA ARG A 163 -9.99 2.80 -10.83
C ARG A 163 -9.81 1.48 -10.08
N LYS A 164 -10.37 0.40 -10.64
CA LYS A 164 -10.25 -0.95 -10.07
C LYS A 164 -8.94 -1.61 -10.45
N ALA A 165 -8.36 -2.34 -9.50
CA ALA A 165 -7.31 -3.30 -9.80
C ALA A 165 -7.92 -4.45 -10.62
N ARG A 166 -7.26 -4.82 -11.72
CA ARG A 166 -7.70 -5.94 -12.57
C ARG A 166 -7.46 -7.29 -11.90
N SER A 167 -6.33 -7.43 -11.24
CA SER A 167 -5.96 -8.61 -10.47
C SER A 167 -5.03 -8.23 -9.31
N TYR A 168 -4.93 -9.15 -8.36
CA TYR A 168 -3.93 -9.14 -7.30
C TYR A 168 -3.48 -10.59 -7.13
N HIS A 169 -2.23 -10.77 -6.72
CA HIS A 169 -1.66 -12.10 -6.59
C HIS A 169 -0.80 -12.19 -5.33
N PRO A 170 -0.97 -13.24 -4.50
CA PRO A 170 -0.07 -13.47 -3.39
C PRO A 170 1.31 -13.93 -3.89
N ILE A 171 2.33 -13.50 -3.17
CA ILE A 171 3.69 -14.04 -3.27
C ILE A 171 3.88 -14.95 -2.07
N ALA A 172 4.48 -16.12 -2.26
CA ALA A 172 4.72 -17.03 -1.14
C ALA A 172 5.69 -16.40 -0.14
N ASP A 173 5.47 -16.74 1.14
CA ASP A 173 6.35 -16.29 2.20
C ASP A 173 7.78 -16.77 1.95
N GLY A 174 8.75 -15.86 2.09
CA GLY A 174 10.17 -16.12 1.80
C GLY A 174 10.54 -16.34 0.32
N ASP A 175 9.63 -16.15 -0.65
CA ASP A 175 9.94 -16.30 -2.09
C ASP A 175 10.71 -15.07 -2.64
N LEU A 176 11.94 -14.91 -2.17
CA LEU A 176 12.82 -13.77 -2.47
C LEU A 176 13.08 -13.62 -3.97
N GLU A 177 13.14 -14.73 -4.69
CA GLU A 177 13.41 -14.73 -6.12
C GLU A 177 12.26 -14.12 -6.92
N THR A 178 11.02 -14.46 -6.58
CA THR A 178 9.85 -13.81 -7.16
C THR A 178 9.81 -12.32 -6.79
N MET A 179 10.14 -11.96 -5.55
CA MET A 179 10.14 -10.56 -5.11
C MET A 179 11.17 -9.73 -5.89
N LYS A 180 12.41 -10.22 -6.02
CA LYS A 180 13.48 -9.54 -6.75
C LYS A 180 13.13 -9.35 -8.23
N ALA A 181 12.60 -10.39 -8.88
CA ALA A 181 12.19 -10.32 -10.28
C ALA A 181 11.09 -9.27 -10.50
N LEU A 182 10.05 -9.25 -9.67
CA LEU A 182 8.99 -8.23 -9.74
C LEU A 182 9.54 -6.81 -9.56
N LEU A 183 10.40 -6.60 -8.55
CA LEU A 183 11.01 -5.31 -8.31
C LEU A 183 11.86 -4.85 -9.51
N SER A 184 12.60 -5.76 -10.15
CA SER A 184 13.39 -5.45 -11.36
C SER A 184 12.56 -5.04 -12.57
N GLU A 185 11.28 -5.44 -12.60
CA GLU A 185 10.30 -5.00 -13.61
C GLU A 185 9.56 -3.71 -13.19
N GLY A 186 9.96 -3.08 -12.07
CA GLY A 186 9.30 -1.90 -11.50
C GLY A 186 7.95 -2.20 -10.85
N LYS A 187 7.63 -3.48 -10.57
CA LYS A 187 6.40 -3.87 -9.89
C LYS A 187 6.63 -3.90 -8.39
N LEU A 188 6.03 -2.94 -7.68
CA LEU A 188 6.13 -2.86 -6.22
C LEU A 188 5.31 -3.95 -5.52
N ILE A 189 5.71 -4.27 -4.29
CA ILE A 189 5.15 -5.32 -3.45
C ILE A 189 4.75 -4.71 -2.11
N THR A 190 3.66 -5.22 -1.51
CA THR A 190 3.28 -4.93 -0.13
C THR A 190 3.36 -6.19 0.72
N PHE A 191 3.80 -6.06 1.96
CA PHE A 191 3.89 -7.15 2.92
C PHE A 191 3.73 -6.61 4.35
N GLY A 192 3.43 -7.51 5.28
CA GLY A 192 3.30 -7.19 6.70
C GLY A 192 4.45 -7.81 7.48
N PHE A 193 4.93 -7.12 8.51
CA PHE A 193 6.00 -7.62 9.37
C PHE A 193 5.77 -7.17 10.82
N ARG A 194 6.44 -7.86 11.75
CA ARG A 194 6.40 -7.49 13.17
C ARG A 194 7.32 -6.31 13.42
N VAL A 195 6.74 -5.25 13.98
CA VAL A 195 7.51 -4.11 14.49
C VAL A 195 7.81 -4.34 15.96
N TYR A 196 9.07 -4.21 16.34
CA TYR A 196 9.52 -4.29 17.73
C TYR A 196 9.80 -2.89 18.27
N ASP A 197 9.73 -2.70 19.58
CA ASP A 197 9.81 -1.36 20.17
C ASP A 197 11.14 -0.64 19.90
N TYR A 198 12.24 -1.40 19.77
CA TYR A 198 13.53 -0.83 19.39
C TYR A 198 13.46 -0.14 18.01
N MET A 199 12.69 -0.67 17.05
CA MET A 199 12.49 -0.06 15.72
C MET A 199 11.77 1.29 15.79
N LEU A 200 11.13 1.61 16.92
CA LEU A 200 10.41 2.86 17.17
C LEU A 200 11.21 3.85 18.04
N SER A 201 12.46 3.50 18.34
CA SER A 201 13.36 4.32 19.16
C SER A 201 14.05 5.40 18.33
N GLN A 202 14.47 6.46 19.02
CA GLN A 202 15.29 7.51 18.43
C GLN A 202 16.67 6.97 17.99
N ASP A 203 17.20 5.98 18.69
CA ASP A 203 18.46 5.33 18.37
C ASP A 203 18.41 4.67 16.97
N MET A 204 17.39 3.84 16.72
CA MET A 204 17.15 3.27 15.39
C MET A 204 16.89 4.34 14.31
N ALA A 205 16.25 5.46 14.66
CA ALA A 205 16.02 6.54 13.71
C ALA A 205 17.31 7.26 13.27
N VAL A 206 18.37 7.23 14.11
CA VAL A 206 19.64 7.92 13.85
C VAL A 206 20.71 6.96 13.31
N HIS A 207 20.72 5.70 13.76
CA HIS A 207 21.81 4.76 13.53
C HIS A 207 21.43 3.49 12.74
N GLY A 208 20.14 3.31 12.41
CA GLY A 208 19.61 2.11 11.74
C GLY A 208 19.65 2.13 10.22
#